data_AF-A0A7C5Y550-F1
#
_entry.id   AF-A0A7C5Y550-F1
#
_cell.length_a   1.000
_cell.length_b   1.000
_cell.length_c   1.000
_cell.angle_alpha   90.00
_cell.angle_beta   90.00
_cell.angle_gamma   90.00
#
_symmetry.space_group_name_H-M   'P 1'
#
loop_
_entity.id
_entity.type
_entity.pdbx_description
1 polymer ?
#
loop_
_entity_poly.entity_id
_entity_poly.type
_entity_poly.pdbx_seq_one_letter_code
_entity_poly.pdbx_strand_id
1 'polypeptide(L)'
;MGVDLVFLNVSSVFPLLVCGVLDLEVLKRELYNAIVKGNVERALAAVNRLVESGVYPHELVLDVLVPAMRRVGELFETNEYSTADVIVCIEVFKALKRVKELLGVE
;
A
#
# COMPACT_ATOMS: atom_id res chain seq x y z
N MET A 1 -25.00 -25.54 1.52
CA MET A 1 -23.55 -25.77 1.67
C MET A 1 -22.98 -25.99 0.29
N GLY A 2 -22.01 -25.19 -0.12
CA GLY A 2 -21.41 -25.23 -1.46
C GLY A 2 -21.20 -23.82 -2.01
N VAL A 3 -20.21 -23.11 -1.47
CA VAL A 3 -19.71 -21.87 -2.07
C VAL A 3 -18.60 -22.27 -3.04
N ASP A 4 -18.95 -22.38 -4.32
CA ASP A 4 -17.97 -22.59 -5.37
C ASP A 4 -17.20 -21.29 -5.63
N LEU A 5 -15.92 -21.40 -5.31
CA LEU A 5 -14.86 -20.42 -5.41
C LEU A 5 -14.55 -20.16 -6.90
N VAL A 6 -15.26 -19.23 -7.52
CA VAL A 6 -14.83 -18.68 -8.80
C VAL A 6 -13.70 -17.69 -8.53
N PHE A 7 -12.49 -18.13 -8.81
CA PHE A 7 -11.30 -17.32 -9.00
C PHE A 7 -11.62 -16.15 -9.94
N LEU A 8 -11.87 -14.97 -9.38
CA LEU A 8 -11.98 -13.75 -10.16
C LEU A 8 -10.57 -13.33 -10.59
N ASN A 9 -10.25 -13.69 -11.82
CA ASN A 9 -9.09 -13.20 -12.56
C ASN A 9 -9.29 -11.69 -12.82
N VAL A 10 -8.76 -10.85 -11.94
CA VAL A 10 -8.73 -9.39 -12.12
C VAL A 10 -7.37 -8.99 -12.66
N SER A 11 -7.09 -9.36 -13.92
CA SER A 11 -5.89 -8.92 -14.62
C SER A 11 -6.18 -8.09 -15.87
N SER A 12 -7.42 -7.69 -16.11
CA SER A 12 -7.80 -6.77 -17.19
C SER A 12 -9.15 -6.16 -16.85
N VAL A 13 -9.38 -4.91 -17.26
CA VAL A 13 -10.55 -4.08 -16.94
C VAL A 13 -10.42 -3.31 -15.62
N PHE A 14 -9.56 -2.29 -15.63
CA PHE A 14 -9.81 -1.05 -14.89
C PHE A 14 -10.79 -0.25 -15.76
N PRO A 15 -12.11 -0.20 -15.48
CA PRO A 15 -12.97 0.73 -16.18
C PRO A 15 -12.75 2.11 -15.56
N LEU A 16 -12.48 3.09 -16.43
CA LEU A 16 -12.60 4.50 -16.11
C LEU A 16 -13.97 4.79 -15.48
N LEU A 17 -14.03 5.88 -14.70
CA LEU A 17 -15.22 6.71 -14.44
C LEU A 17 -16.21 6.25 -13.36
N VAL A 18 -15.80 6.28 -12.07
CA VAL A 18 -16.71 6.62 -10.95
C VAL A 18 -16.02 7.52 -9.91
N CYS A 19 -16.31 8.82 -10.01
CA CYS A 19 -16.35 9.84 -8.95
C CYS A 19 -15.30 9.77 -7.81
N GLY A 20 -14.18 10.50 -7.99
CA GLY A 20 -13.31 11.21 -7.02
C GLY A 20 -12.98 10.63 -5.64
N VAL A 21 -13.95 10.13 -4.89
CA VAL A 21 -13.79 9.59 -3.52
C VAL A 21 -13.43 8.10 -3.56
N LEU A 22 -13.91 7.35 -4.57
CA LEU A 22 -13.60 5.93 -4.70
C LEU A 22 -12.11 5.69 -5.07
N ASP A 23 -11.49 6.65 -5.76
CA ASP A 23 -10.11 6.53 -6.25
C ASP A 23 -9.08 6.56 -5.12
N LEU A 24 -9.26 7.47 -4.14
CA LEU A 24 -8.35 7.61 -3.00
C LEU A 24 -8.31 6.37 -2.12
N GLU A 25 -9.46 5.78 -1.80
CA GLU A 25 -9.54 4.55 -1.00
C GLU A 25 -8.92 3.35 -1.73
N VAL A 26 -9.07 3.28 -3.06
CA VAL A 26 -8.41 2.27 -3.89
C VAL A 26 -6.90 2.47 -3.88
N LEU A 27 -6.41 3.71 -4.02
CA LEU A 27 -4.98 4.02 -3.98
C LEU A 27 -4.37 3.77 -2.58
N LYS A 28 -5.06 4.14 -1.49
CA LYS A 28 -4.65 3.84 -0.11
C LYS A 28 -4.50 2.32 0.09
N ARG A 29 -5.45 1.53 -0.44
CA ARG A 29 -5.39 0.06 -0.40
C ARG A 29 -4.29 -0.51 -1.28
N GLU A 30 -4.06 0.07 -2.46
CA GLU A 30 -2.95 -0.34 -3.34
C GLU A 30 -1.61 -0.11 -2.66
N LEU A 31 -1.43 1.06 -2.05
CA LEU A 31 -0.24 1.38 -1.25
C LEU A 31 -0.06 0.41 -0.08
N TYR A 32 -1.12 0.14 0.68
CA TYR A 32 -1.10 -0.85 1.77
C TYR A 32 -0.59 -2.20 1.28
N ASN A 33 -1.19 -2.72 0.21
CA ASN A 33 -0.84 -4.01 -0.35
C ASN A 33 0.59 -4.02 -0.91
N ALA A 34 1.04 -2.93 -1.50
CA ALA A 34 2.39 -2.80 -2.02
C ALA A 34 3.44 -2.83 -0.90
N ILE A 35 3.17 -2.17 0.24
CA ILE A 35 4.04 -2.22 1.43
C ILE A 35 4.09 -3.63 1.98
N VAL A 36 2.93 -4.26 2.22
CA VAL A 36 2.87 -5.62 2.79
C VAL A 36 3.59 -6.61 1.87
N LYS A 37 3.43 -6.49 0.54
CA LYS A 37 4.09 -7.38 -0.43
C LYS A 37 5.53 -7.01 -0.76
N GLY A 38 6.11 -5.98 -0.14
CA GLY A 38 7.48 -5.58 -0.45
C GLY A 38 7.70 -5.01 -1.87
N ASN A 39 6.66 -4.46 -2.51
CA ASN A 39 6.75 -3.93 -3.87
C ASN A 39 7.01 -2.40 -3.88
N VAL A 40 8.27 -2.04 -4.07
CA VAL A 40 8.74 -0.63 -4.06
C VAL A 40 8.09 0.19 -5.18
N GLU A 41 8.09 -0.33 -6.41
CA GLU A 41 7.60 0.40 -7.59
C GLU A 41 6.12 0.77 -7.47
N ARG A 42 5.28 -0.20 -7.06
CA ARG A 42 3.85 0.04 -6.86
C ARG A 42 3.59 0.97 -5.68
N ALA A 43 4.34 0.83 -4.59
CA ALA A 43 4.19 1.71 -3.44
C ALA A 43 4.51 3.17 -3.81
N LEU A 44 5.60 3.42 -4.55
CA LEU A 44 5.95 4.75 -5.01
C LEU A 44 4.90 5.34 -5.96
N ALA A 45 4.41 4.54 -6.92
CA ALA A 45 3.37 4.98 -7.85
C ALA A 45 2.07 5.37 -7.12
N ALA A 46 1.63 4.56 -6.15
CA ALA A 46 0.44 4.83 -5.37
C ALA A 46 0.60 6.07 -4.46
N VAL A 47 1.75 6.21 -3.77
CA VAL A 47 2.03 7.40 -2.95
C VAL A 47 2.03 8.67 -3.78
N ASN A 48 2.68 8.67 -4.95
CA ASN A 48 2.72 9.86 -5.79
C ASN A 48 1.32 10.29 -6.21
N ARG A 49 0.46 9.35 -6.64
CA ARG A 49 -0.94 9.66 -7.00
C ARG A 49 -1.75 10.18 -5.81
N LEU A 50 -1.54 9.62 -4.61
CA LEU A 50 -2.22 10.09 -3.40
C LEU A 50 -1.81 11.53 -3.04
N VAL A 51 -0.52 11.83 -3.13
CA VAL A 51 0.01 13.18 -2.88
C VAL A 51 -0.46 14.17 -3.95
N GLU A 52 -0.44 13.79 -5.22
CA GLU A 52 -0.97 14.60 -6.34
C GLU A 52 -2.47 14.88 -6.18
N SER A 53 -3.20 13.94 -5.56
CA SER A 53 -4.62 14.08 -5.25
C SER A 53 -4.89 14.89 -3.96
N GLY A 54 -3.84 15.42 -3.32
CA GLY A 54 -3.94 16.30 -2.15
C GLY A 54 -3.96 15.60 -0.79
N VAL A 55 -3.70 14.28 -0.73
CA VAL A 55 -3.62 13.57 0.55
C VAL A 55 -2.32 13.94 1.26
N TYR A 56 -2.44 14.36 2.51
CA TYR A 56 -1.29 14.81 3.27
C TYR A 56 -0.43 13.65 3.79
N PRO A 57 0.90 13.82 3.89
CA PRO A 57 1.79 12.76 4.38
C PRO A 57 1.45 12.24 5.78
N HIS A 58 0.96 13.10 6.68
CA HIS A 58 0.59 12.68 8.03
C HIS A 58 -0.60 11.71 8.03
N GLU A 59 -1.58 11.94 7.15
CA GLU A 59 -2.75 11.09 6.96
C GLU A 59 -2.32 9.74 6.38
N LEU A 60 -1.45 9.73 5.35
CA LEU A 60 -0.92 8.50 4.78
C LEU A 60 -0.20 7.63 5.82
N VAL A 61 0.57 8.27 6.72
CA VAL A 61 1.28 7.55 7.78
C VAL A 61 0.30 6.82 8.70
N LEU A 62 -0.73 7.51 9.18
CA LEU A 62 -1.70 6.98 10.14
C LEU A 62 -2.66 5.97 9.51
N ASP A 63 -3.15 6.26 8.30
CA ASP A 63 -4.21 5.47 7.65
C ASP A 63 -3.66 4.25 6.91
N VAL A 64 -2.43 4.30 6.43
CA VAL A 64 -1.89 3.26 5.53
C VAL A 64 -0.60 2.65 6.05
N LEU A 65 0.42 3.47 6.31
CA LEU A 65 1.76 2.95 6.61
C LEU A 65 1.80 2.21 7.97
N VAL A 66 1.23 2.79 9.03
CA VAL A 66 1.18 2.16 10.36
C VAL A 66 0.38 0.84 10.32
N PRO A 67 -0.84 0.79 9.76
CA PRO A 67 -1.57 -0.46 9.59
C PRO A 67 -0.83 -1.50 8.73
N ALA A 68 -0.16 -1.08 7.65
CA ALA A 68 0.60 -2.00 6.79
C ALA A 68 1.76 -2.64 7.55
N MET A 69 2.52 -1.84 8.30
CA MET A 69 3.63 -2.36 9.11
C MET A 69 3.15 -3.25 10.26
N ARG A 70 1.99 -2.94 10.88
CA ARG A 70 1.37 -3.84 11.85
C ARG A 70 1.07 -5.19 11.22
N ARG A 71 0.49 -5.21 10.01
CA ARG A 71 0.20 -6.44 9.29
C ARG A 71 1.46 -7.24 8.96
N VAL A 72 2.54 -6.57 8.55
CA VAL A 72 3.84 -7.23 8.35
C VAL A 72 4.35 -7.87 9.64
N GLY A 73 4.18 -7.19 10.78
CA GLY A 73 4.49 -7.74 12.10
C GLY A 73 3.68 -9.00 12.43
N GLU A 74 2.36 -8.96 12.20
CA GLU A 74 1.49 -10.13 12.39
C GLU A 74 1.93 -11.31 11.50
N LEU A 75 2.25 -11.06 10.23
CA LEU A 75 2.72 -12.09 9.29
C LEU A 75 4.08 -12.68 9.72
N PHE A 76 4.94 -11.88 10.34
CA PHE A 76 6.19 -12.37 10.91
C PHE A 76 5.93 -13.24 12.15
N GLU A 77 5.03 -12.82 13.04
CA GLU A 77 4.63 -13.58 14.23
C GLU A 77 3.96 -14.91 13.90
N THR A 78 3.17 -14.97 12.81
CA THR A 78 2.54 -16.22 12.33
C THR A 78 3.50 -17.11 11.52
N ASN A 79 4.78 -16.74 11.40
CA ASN A 79 5.79 -17.41 10.54
C ASN A 79 5.40 -17.46 9.05
N GLU A 80 4.49 -16.60 8.59
CA GLU A 80 4.17 -16.45 7.18
C GLU A 80 5.27 -15.63 6.46
N TYR A 81 5.90 -14.69 7.16
CA TYR A 81 7.02 -13.87 6.68
C TYR A 81 8.31 -14.23 7.42
N SER A 82 9.41 -14.32 6.68
CA SER A 82 10.74 -14.46 7.24
C SER A 82 11.36 -13.10 7.56
N THR A 83 12.50 -13.11 8.27
CA THR A 83 13.30 -11.89 8.50
C THR A 83 13.66 -11.19 7.18
N ALA A 84 13.95 -11.96 6.11
CA ALA A 84 14.27 -11.38 4.81
C ALA A 84 13.06 -10.65 4.20
N ASP A 85 11.87 -11.21 4.31
CA ASP A 85 10.63 -10.58 3.80
C ASP A 85 10.32 -9.28 4.54
N VAL A 86 10.52 -9.25 5.87
CA VAL A 86 10.38 -8.04 6.68
C VAL A 86 11.39 -6.97 6.25
N ILE A 87 12.64 -7.34 5.98
CA ILE A 87 13.66 -6.40 5.49
C ILE A 87 13.23 -5.78 4.16
N VAL A 88 12.67 -6.56 3.23
CA VAL A 88 12.15 -6.02 1.96
C VAL A 88 11.04 -4.99 2.21
N CYS A 89 10.10 -5.27 3.11
CA CYS A 89 9.04 -4.32 3.48
C CYS A 89 9.61 -3.03 4.08
N ILE A 90 10.66 -3.14 4.91
CA ILE A 90 11.37 -1.97 5.46
C ILE A 90 12.02 -1.14 4.36
N GLU A 91 12.61 -1.76 3.34
CA GLU A 91 13.20 -1.03 2.21
C GLU A 91 12.15 -0.27 1.39
N VAL A 92 10.95 -0.84 1.20
CA VAL A 92 9.80 -0.10 0.64
C VAL A 92 9.50 1.13 1.49
N PHE A 93 9.36 0.96 2.80
CA PHE A 93 9.06 2.05 3.72
C PHE A 93 10.11 3.16 3.67
N LYS A 94 11.39 2.79 3.64
CA LYS A 94 12.50 3.75 3.49
C LYS A 94 12.44 4.51 2.17
N ALA A 95 12.09 3.84 1.07
CA ALA A 95 11.91 4.48 -0.23
C ALA A 95 10.77 5.52 -0.19
N LEU A 96 9.66 5.21 0.48
CA LEU A 96 8.54 6.15 0.68
C LEU A 96 8.96 7.35 1.57
N LYS A 97 9.79 7.13 2.59
CA LYS A 97 10.30 8.22 3.43
C LYS A 97 11.11 9.24 2.62
N ARG A 98 11.88 8.80 1.63
CA ARG A 98 12.61 9.71 0.72
C ARG A 98 11.66 10.58 -0.10
N VAL A 99 10.48 10.05 -0.47
CA VAL A 99 9.42 10.85 -1.09
C VAL A 99 8.88 11.90 -0.12
N LYS A 100 8.73 11.56 1.17
CA LYS A 100 8.33 12.54 2.21
C LYS A 100 9.38 13.64 2.45
N GLU A 101 10.68 13.33 2.44
CA GLU A 101 11.76 14.33 2.57
C GLU A 101 11.72 15.36 1.42
N LEU A 102 11.23 14.98 0.24
CA LEU A 102 10.97 15.89 -0.88
C LEU A 102 9.72 16.79 -0.67
N LEU A 103 8.84 16.45 0.28
CA LEU A 103 7.56 17.13 0.52
C LEU A 103 7.57 18.11 1.71
N GLY A 104 8.74 18.38 2.32
CA GLY A 104 8.94 19.53 3.21
C GLY A 104 8.15 19.50 4.53
N VAL A 105 7.91 18.33 5.11
CA VAL A 105 7.31 18.22 6.44
C VAL A 105 8.39 17.88 7.46
N GLU A 106 8.96 18.92 8.08
CA GLU A 106 9.67 18.86 9.37
C GLU A 106 8.70 18.54 10.52
#